data_AF-A0A8I3A7L9-F1
#
_entry.id   AF-A0A8I3A7L9-F1
#
_cell.length_a   1.000
_cell.length_b   1.000
_cell.length_c   1.000
_cell.angle_alpha   90.00
_cell.angle_beta   90.00
_cell.angle_gamma   90.00
#
_symmetry.space_group_name_H-M   'P 1'
#
loop_
_entity.id
_entity.type
_entity.pdbx_description
1 polymer ?
#
loop_
_entity_poly.entity_id
_entity_poly.type
_entity_poly.pdbx_seq_one_letter_code
_entity_poly.pdbx_strand_id
1 'polypeptide(L)'
;MTAPFIPNGAASDVPFVLRVVVQSRLAGSPVDLAHEAEALSSKVNGAIAIDPSKTGLHELCPACHTEVPLEDITQATCPSGHSWARCSVTSFILSTSMVRTCIGCSRKALLPVSQSSAADTNWLPPAARSWIVKELLEAVQRCLFCGNSFVGIV
;
A
#
# COMPACT_ATOMS: atom_id res chain seq x y z
N MET A 1 9.96 25.80 -5.24
CA MET A 1 8.76 25.12 -4.69
C MET A 1 7.73 25.03 -5.81
N THR A 2 7.84 23.99 -6.63
CA THR A 2 6.83 23.65 -7.64
C THR A 2 5.76 22.81 -6.96
N ALA A 3 4.50 23.24 -7.05
CA ALA A 3 3.37 22.44 -6.57
C ALA A 3 3.37 21.08 -7.28
N PRO A 4 3.08 19.96 -6.58
CA PRO A 4 2.97 18.67 -7.24
C PRO A 4 1.80 18.73 -8.23
N PHE A 5 2.08 18.34 -9.47
CA PHE A 5 1.07 18.10 -10.50
C PHE A 5 0.20 16.94 -9.98
N ILE A 6 -1.05 17.21 -9.61
CA ILE A 6 -2.03 16.17 -9.30
C ILE A 6 -2.69 15.81 -10.64
N PRO A 7 -2.28 14.74 -11.34
CA PRO A 7 -3.06 14.27 -12.47
C PRO A 7 -4.44 13.88 -11.93
N ASN A 8 -5.50 14.39 -12.57
CA ASN A 8 -6.88 14.05 -12.27
C ASN A 8 -6.99 12.54 -11.98
N GLY A 9 -7.52 12.20 -10.81
CA GLY A 9 -7.55 10.84 -10.24
C GLY A 9 -7.88 9.81 -11.31
N ALA A 10 -6.85 9.11 -11.78
CA ALA A 10 -6.98 8.16 -12.86
C ALA A 10 -7.53 6.87 -12.27
N ALA A 11 -8.23 6.07 -13.07
CA ALA A 11 -8.73 4.75 -12.68
C ALA A 11 -7.63 3.84 -12.06
N SER A 12 -6.36 4.14 -12.32
CA SER A 12 -5.18 3.50 -11.71
C SER A 12 -5.01 3.73 -10.21
N ASP A 13 -5.65 4.75 -9.63
CA ASP A 13 -5.49 5.13 -8.22
C ASP A 13 -6.52 4.45 -7.32
N VAL A 14 -7.67 4.09 -7.90
CA VAL A 14 -8.79 3.40 -7.22
C VAL A 14 -8.34 2.22 -6.38
N PRO A 15 -7.45 1.32 -6.86
CA PRO A 15 -7.05 0.15 -6.09
C PRO A 15 -6.39 0.52 -4.75
N PHE A 16 -5.58 1.58 -4.73
CA PHE A 16 -4.94 2.06 -3.51
C PHE A 16 -5.94 2.80 -2.60
N VAL A 17 -6.86 3.58 -3.18
CA VAL A 17 -7.91 4.26 -2.41
C VAL A 17 -8.82 3.26 -1.70
N LEU A 18 -9.28 2.22 -2.40
CA LEU A 18 -10.10 1.15 -1.81
C LEU A 18 -9.35 0.40 -0.69
N ARG A 19 -8.05 0.19 -0.88
CA ARG A 19 -7.20 -0.36 0.17
C ARG A 19 -7.17 0.52 1.42
N VAL A 20 -7.04 1.84 1.28
CA VAL A 20 -7.11 2.77 2.43
C VAL A 20 -8.49 2.68 3.10
N VAL A 21 -9.57 2.61 2.33
CA VAL A 21 -10.93 2.43 2.88
C VAL A 21 -11.04 1.16 3.72
N VAL A 22 -10.53 0.03 3.22
CA VAL A 22 -10.56 -1.25 3.97
C VAL A 22 -9.73 -1.14 5.26
N GLN A 23 -8.54 -0.54 5.21
CA GLN A 23 -7.69 -0.35 6.39
C GLN A 23 -8.36 0.48 7.48
N SER A 24 -9.04 1.55 7.09
CA SER A 24 -9.79 2.43 8.01
C SER A 24 -10.95 1.73 8.72
N ARG A 25 -11.32 0.52 8.28
CA ARG A 25 -12.42 -0.27 8.85
C ARG A 25 -11.95 -1.51 9.61
N LEU A 26 -10.64 -1.72 9.74
CA LEU A 26 -10.10 -2.82 10.51
C LEU A 26 -10.34 -2.64 12.02
N ALA A 27 -10.29 -3.75 12.75
CA ALA A 27 -10.48 -3.74 14.20
C ALA A 27 -9.46 -2.82 14.88
N GLY A 28 -9.95 -1.94 15.76
CA GLY A 28 -9.13 -0.95 16.46
C GLY A 28 -9.02 0.42 15.76
N SER A 29 -9.58 0.57 14.55
CA SER A 29 -9.63 1.89 13.90
C SER A 29 -10.59 2.86 14.61
N PRO A 30 -10.24 4.16 14.71
CA PRO A 30 -11.13 5.19 15.21
C PRO A 30 -12.45 5.25 14.42
N VAL A 31 -13.55 5.53 15.13
CA VAL A 31 -14.91 5.50 14.54
C VAL A 31 -15.10 6.59 13.47
N ASP A 32 -14.57 7.78 13.71
CA ASP A 32 -14.52 8.89 12.77
C ASP A 32 -13.81 8.50 11.46
N LEU A 33 -12.67 7.82 11.56
CA LEU A 33 -11.93 7.33 10.40
C LEU A 33 -12.75 6.32 9.57
N ALA A 34 -13.51 5.44 10.22
CA ALA A 34 -14.41 4.51 9.53
C ALA A 34 -15.55 5.24 8.80
N HIS A 35 -16.11 6.31 9.40
CA HIS A 35 -17.12 7.14 8.74
C HIS A 35 -16.56 7.89 7.53
N GLU A 36 -15.35 8.46 7.64
CA GLU A 36 -14.67 9.10 6.51
C GLU A 36 -14.38 8.12 5.37
N ALA A 37 -13.98 6.88 5.72
CA ALA A 37 -13.75 5.82 4.74
C ALA A 37 -15.01 5.43 3.99
N GLU A 38 -16.16 5.34 4.67
CA GLU A 38 -17.44 5.05 4.02
C GLU A 38 -17.87 6.18 3.07
N ALA A 39 -17.68 7.44 3.50
CA ALA A 39 -17.92 8.60 2.65
C ALA A 39 -17.02 8.62 1.41
N LEU A 40 -15.74 8.22 1.56
CA LEU A 40 -14.80 8.09 0.45
C LEU A 40 -15.20 6.96 -0.49
N SER A 41 -15.56 5.78 0.03
CA SER A 41 -16.01 4.64 -0.76
C SER A 41 -17.22 4.99 -1.63
N SER A 42 -18.20 5.67 -1.04
CA SER A 42 -19.40 6.13 -1.75
C SER A 42 -19.07 7.06 -2.93
N LYS A 43 -18.13 7.99 -2.75
CA LYS A 43 -17.66 8.90 -3.81
C LYS A 43 -16.94 8.15 -4.94
N VAL A 44 -16.07 7.19 -4.59
CA VAL A 44 -15.30 6.42 -5.57
C VAL A 44 -16.22 5.50 -6.38
N ASN A 45 -17.16 4.80 -5.73
CA ASN A 45 -18.15 3.94 -6.38
C ASN A 45 -19.09 4.74 -7.31
N GLY A 46 -19.43 5.99 -6.94
CA GLY A 46 -20.27 6.86 -7.77
C GLY A 46 -19.53 7.50 -8.95
N ALA A 47 -18.22 7.68 -8.84
CA ALA A 47 -17.41 8.36 -9.86
C ALA A 47 -16.84 7.41 -10.93
N ILE A 48 -16.64 6.13 -10.60
CA ILE A 48 -15.92 5.17 -11.45
C ILE A 48 -16.69 3.86 -11.45
N ALA A 49 -16.93 3.29 -12.65
CA ALA A 49 -17.40 1.91 -12.77
C ALA A 49 -16.26 0.98 -12.32
N ILE A 50 -16.29 0.59 -11.04
CA ILE A 50 -15.28 -0.27 -10.46
C ILE A 50 -15.53 -1.71 -10.93
N ASP A 51 -14.59 -2.25 -11.69
CA ASP A 51 -14.50 -3.68 -11.91
C ASP A 51 -14.09 -4.36 -10.58
N PRO A 52 -14.95 -5.20 -9.97
CA PRO A 52 -14.65 -5.87 -8.70
C PRO A 52 -13.32 -6.65 -8.74
N SER A 53 -12.94 -7.16 -9.92
CA SER A 53 -11.70 -7.90 -10.13
C SER A 53 -10.43 -7.03 -10.13
N LYS A 54 -10.57 -5.70 -10.20
CA LYS A 54 -9.46 -4.72 -10.23
C LYS A 54 -9.39 -3.84 -8.99
N THR A 55 -10.12 -4.18 -7.94
CA THR A 55 -10.17 -3.40 -6.69
C THR A 55 -8.84 -3.30 -5.93
N GLY A 56 -7.80 -4.07 -6.31
CA GLY A 56 -6.50 -4.08 -5.63
C GLY A 56 -6.52 -4.59 -4.20
N LEU A 57 -7.66 -5.15 -3.79
CA LEU A 57 -7.89 -5.80 -2.50
C LEU A 57 -7.43 -7.27 -2.52
N HIS A 58 -7.34 -7.86 -3.71
CA HIS A 58 -6.93 -9.25 -3.91
C HIS A 58 -5.43 -9.31 -4.21
N GLU A 59 -4.61 -9.30 -3.16
CA GLU A 59 -3.19 -9.61 -3.32
C GLU A 59 -3.02 -11.12 -3.46
N LEU A 60 -2.15 -11.55 -4.37
CA LEU A 60 -1.84 -12.96 -4.54
C LEU A 60 -0.66 -13.34 -3.67
N CYS A 61 -0.72 -14.51 -3.05
CA CYS A 61 0.39 -15.05 -2.28
C CYS A 61 1.61 -15.31 -3.21
N PRO A 62 2.78 -14.72 -2.94
CA PRO A 62 4.01 -14.99 -3.69
C PRO A 62 4.43 -16.46 -3.84
N ALA A 63 3.99 -17.35 -2.95
CA ALA A 63 4.33 -18.77 -3.02
C ALA A 63 3.27 -19.58 -3.78
N CYS A 64 2.01 -19.57 -3.31
CA CYS A 64 0.95 -20.43 -3.84
C CYS A 64 -0.06 -19.73 -4.74
N HIS A 65 0.06 -18.41 -4.95
CA HIS A 65 -0.81 -17.58 -5.78
C HIS A 65 -2.29 -17.55 -5.36
N THR A 66 -2.65 -18.09 -4.20
CA THR A 66 -3.98 -17.91 -3.60
C THR A 66 -4.16 -16.47 -3.13
N GLU A 67 -5.39 -15.96 -3.20
CA GLU A 67 -5.73 -14.65 -2.67
C GLU A 67 -5.44 -14.53 -1.17
N VAL A 68 -4.94 -13.37 -0.78
CA VAL A 68 -4.56 -13.02 0.59
C VAL A 68 -5.42 -11.86 1.06
N PRO A 69 -6.32 -12.07 2.04
CA PRO A 69 -7.19 -11.01 2.53
C PRO A 69 -6.38 -9.93 3.28
N LEU A 70 -6.88 -8.70 3.25
CA LEU A 70 -6.33 -7.58 4.02
C LEU A 70 -7.04 -7.51 5.38
N GLU A 71 -6.60 -8.34 6.32
CA GLU A 71 -7.12 -8.39 7.69
C GLU A 71 -6.17 -7.75 8.71
N ASP A 72 -4.87 -7.81 8.44
CA ASP A 72 -3.80 -7.20 9.24
C ASP A 72 -2.93 -6.33 8.32
N ILE A 73 -2.58 -5.11 8.74
CA ILE A 73 -1.79 -4.15 7.95
C ILE A 73 -0.28 -4.39 8.03
N THR A 74 0.16 -5.21 8.97
CA THR A 74 1.57 -5.52 9.28
C THR A 74 1.97 -6.91 8.78
N GLN A 75 1.05 -7.87 8.77
CA GLN A 75 1.28 -9.25 8.34
C GLN A 75 0.21 -9.69 7.33
N ALA A 76 0.61 -10.55 6.40
CA ALA A 76 -0.27 -11.14 5.41
C ALA A 76 -0.15 -12.66 5.49
N THR A 77 -1.25 -13.37 5.73
CA THR A 77 -1.25 -14.84 5.76
C THR A 77 -2.27 -15.36 4.75
N CYS A 78 -1.83 -16.20 3.81
CA CYS A 78 -2.75 -16.80 2.85
C CYS A 78 -3.49 -18.00 3.46
N PRO A 79 -4.61 -18.47 2.86
CA PRO A 79 -5.34 -19.65 3.33
C PRO A 79 -4.50 -20.94 3.39
N SER A 80 -3.40 -21.02 2.63
CA SER A 80 -2.46 -22.14 2.68
C SER A 80 -1.40 -22.03 3.79
N GLY A 81 -1.41 -20.96 4.61
CA GLY A 81 -0.54 -20.80 5.78
C GLY A 81 0.79 -20.07 5.53
N HIS A 82 1.02 -19.55 4.33
CA HIS A 82 2.21 -18.74 4.05
C HIS A 82 2.06 -17.32 4.61
N SER A 83 3.06 -16.82 5.36
CA SER A 83 2.95 -15.56 6.14
C SER A 83 4.04 -14.53 5.84
N TRP A 84 3.69 -13.44 5.16
CA TRP A 84 4.63 -12.39 4.72
C TRP A 84 4.45 -11.09 5.49
N ALA A 85 5.52 -10.28 5.56
CA ALA A 85 5.42 -8.92 6.06
C ALA A 85 4.73 -8.01 5.03
N ARG A 86 3.97 -7.03 5.53
CA ARG A 86 3.41 -5.95 4.72
C ARG A 86 4.24 -4.69 4.84
N CYS A 87 4.25 -3.89 3.78
CA CYS A 87 4.89 -2.59 3.73
C CYS A 87 4.30 -1.69 4.82
N SER A 88 5.13 -1.17 5.72
CA SER A 88 4.69 -0.31 6.83
C SER A 88 4.19 1.08 6.41
N VAL A 89 4.08 1.34 5.11
CA VAL A 89 3.59 2.61 4.54
C VAL A 89 2.33 2.38 3.69
N THR A 90 2.28 1.28 2.94
CA THR A 90 1.23 1.04 1.94
C THR A 90 0.44 -0.25 2.19
N SER A 91 0.88 -1.05 3.15
CA SER A 91 0.33 -2.37 3.53
C SER A 91 0.31 -3.42 2.41
N PHE A 92 0.98 -3.17 1.27
CA PHE A 92 1.22 -4.19 0.25
C PHE A 92 2.15 -5.28 0.80
N ILE A 93 1.89 -6.52 0.40
CA ILE A 93 2.76 -7.67 0.65
C ILE A 93 4.15 -7.36 0.10
N LEU A 94 5.18 -7.59 0.92
CA LEU A 94 6.55 -7.42 0.51
C LEU A 94 7.05 -8.70 -0.17
N SER A 95 6.92 -8.74 -1.50
CA SER A 95 7.38 -9.84 -2.37
C SER A 95 8.68 -9.52 -3.14
N THR A 96 9.38 -8.47 -2.71
CA THR A 96 10.57 -7.92 -3.38
C THR A 96 11.63 -7.54 -2.35
N SER A 97 12.90 -7.54 -2.76
CA SER A 97 14.02 -7.04 -1.96
C SER A 97 14.16 -5.51 -2.03
N MET A 98 13.40 -4.83 -2.89
CA MET A 98 13.42 -3.36 -3.05
C MET A 98 12.71 -2.67 -1.89
N VAL A 99 13.29 -2.77 -0.69
CA VAL A 99 12.73 -2.30 0.57
C VAL A 99 13.74 -1.52 1.40
N ARG A 100 13.23 -0.60 2.21
CA ARG A 100 13.93 0.04 3.32
C ARG A 100 13.43 -0.51 4.65
N THR A 101 14.30 -0.61 5.63
CA THR A 101 14.02 -1.20 6.95
C THR A 101 14.16 -0.13 8.03
N CYS A 102 13.18 -0.01 8.93
CA CYS A 102 13.24 0.92 10.04
C CYS A 102 14.29 0.47 11.06
N ILE A 103 15.19 1.38 11.45
CA ILE A 103 16.26 1.06 12.42
C ILE A 103 15.74 0.81 13.84
N GLY A 104 14.55 1.33 14.17
CA GLY A 104 13.99 1.24 15.52
C GLY A 104 13.12 0.00 15.75
N CYS A 105 12.27 -0.36 14.78
CA CYS A 105 11.31 -1.47 14.95
C CYS A 105 11.42 -2.55 13.89
N SER A 106 12.42 -2.49 13.00
CA SER A 106 12.69 -3.46 11.92
C SER A 106 11.57 -3.67 10.90
N ARG A 107 10.46 -2.92 11.00
CA ARG A 107 9.41 -2.90 9.98
C ARG A 107 9.97 -2.42 8.65
N LYS A 108 9.48 -3.01 7.57
CA LYS A 108 9.96 -2.76 6.21
C LYS A 108 8.94 -1.96 5.43
N ALA A 109 9.43 -1.08 4.57
CA ALA A 109 8.63 -0.35 3.60
C ALA A 109 9.24 -0.52 2.21
N LEU A 110 8.41 -0.48 1.16
CA LEU A 110 8.90 -0.43 -0.22
C LEU A 110 9.81 0.79 -0.40
N LEU A 111 10.81 0.69 -1.27
CA LEU A 111 11.69 1.82 -1.58
C LEU A 111 10.91 2.94 -2.29
N PRO A 112 11.30 4.21 -2.11
CA PRO A 112 10.91 5.27 -3.03
C PRO A 112 11.39 4.95 -4.45
N VAL A 113 10.63 5.35 -5.48
CA VAL A 113 10.99 5.07 -6.88
C VAL A 113 12.31 5.74 -7.24
N SER A 114 12.57 6.93 -6.68
CA SER A 114 13.83 7.67 -6.83
C SER A 114 15.07 6.94 -6.30
N GLN A 115 14.88 5.97 -5.40
CA GLN A 115 15.95 5.21 -4.75
C GLN A 115 16.09 3.78 -5.28
N SER A 116 15.24 3.39 -6.22
CA SER A 116 15.32 2.08 -6.88
C SER A 116 16.41 2.10 -7.96
N SER A 117 17.26 1.08 -7.98
CA SER A 117 18.22 0.85 -9.07
C SER A 117 17.59 0.21 -10.31
N ALA A 118 16.33 -0.25 -10.23
CA ALA A 118 15.61 -0.81 -11.36
C ALA A 118 15.20 0.29 -12.35
N ALA A 119 15.37 0.02 -13.65
CA ALA A 119 14.98 0.92 -14.74
C ALA A 119 13.45 1.07 -14.89
N ASP A 120 12.67 0.17 -14.28
CA ASP A 120 11.22 0.18 -14.31
C ASP A 120 10.61 0.02 -12.90
N THR A 121 9.27 0.10 -12.84
CA THR A 121 8.50 -0.09 -11.60
C THR A 121 7.84 -1.47 -11.53
N ASN A 122 8.38 -2.46 -12.25
CA ASN A 122 7.76 -3.79 -12.31
C ASN A 122 7.86 -4.54 -10.99
N TRP A 123 8.82 -4.19 -10.14
CA TRP A 123 8.96 -4.70 -8.78
C TRP A 123 7.86 -4.23 -7.83
N LEU A 124 7.13 -3.15 -8.16
CA LEU A 124 5.93 -2.74 -7.42
C LEU A 124 4.74 -3.61 -7.85
N PRO A 125 3.90 -4.05 -6.90
CA PRO A 125 2.61 -4.67 -7.21
C PRO A 125 1.81 -3.78 -8.18
N PRO A 126 1.03 -4.34 -9.12
CA PRO A 126 0.26 -3.53 -10.08
C PRO A 126 -0.60 -2.44 -9.42
N ALA A 127 -1.28 -2.77 -8.32
CA ALA A 127 -2.07 -1.83 -7.51
C ALA A 127 -1.23 -0.77 -6.77
N ALA A 128 0.08 -0.96 -6.66
CA ALA A 128 1.04 -0.04 -6.04
C ALA A 128 1.74 0.88 -7.06
N ARG A 129 1.44 0.77 -8.36
CA ARG A 129 2.07 1.58 -9.42
C ARG A 129 1.40 2.94 -9.64
N SER A 130 0.35 3.24 -8.87
CA SER A 130 -0.35 4.52 -8.87
C SER A 130 0.56 5.67 -8.45
N TRP A 131 0.26 6.89 -8.90
CA TRP A 131 1.08 8.05 -8.53
C TRP A 131 0.97 8.36 -7.03
N ILE A 132 -0.21 8.14 -6.43
CA ILE A 132 -0.45 8.32 -4.99
C ILE A 132 0.52 7.46 -4.17
N VAL A 133 0.69 6.20 -4.55
CA VAL A 133 1.59 5.28 -3.84
C VAL A 133 3.04 5.73 -3.97
N LYS A 134 3.44 6.17 -5.17
CA LYS A 134 4.80 6.66 -5.43
C LYS A 134 5.11 7.89 -4.59
N GLU A 135 4.24 8.91 -4.62
CA GLU A 135 4.39 10.13 -3.82
C GLU A 135 4.41 9.82 -2.32
N LEU A 136 3.55 8.91 -1.85
CA LEU A 136 3.54 8.50 -0.45
C LEU A 136 4.87 7.85 -0.04
N LEU A 137 5.43 6.97 -0.88
CA LEU A 137 6.71 6.33 -0.61
C LEU A 137 7.86 7.34 -0.58
N GLU A 138 7.85 8.35 -1.45
CA GLU A 138 8.81 9.47 -1.44
C GLU A 138 8.67 10.34 -0.17
N ALA A 139 7.45 10.71 0.19
CA ALA A 139 7.17 11.61 1.31
C ALA A 139 7.47 10.99 2.68
N VAL A 140 7.21 9.69 2.85
CA VAL A 140 7.35 9.02 4.16
C VAL A 140 8.82 8.65 4.41
N GLN A 141 9.62 9.59 4.91
CA GLN A 141 11.04 9.37 5.20
C GLN A 141 11.31 8.72 6.57
N ARG A 142 10.33 8.73 7.47
CA ARG A 142 10.40 8.15 8.82
C ARG A 142 9.30 7.12 9.03
N CYS A 143 9.55 6.15 9.90
CA CYS A 143 8.60 5.09 10.16
C CYS A 143 7.31 5.64 10.82
N LEU A 144 6.16 5.33 10.21
CA LEU A 144 4.84 5.75 10.73
C LEU A 144 4.49 5.09 12.08
N PHE A 145 5.21 4.04 12.49
CA PHE A 145 4.95 3.31 13.72
C PHE A 145 5.78 3.80 14.91
N CYS A 146 7.05 4.16 14.70
CA CYS A 146 7.96 4.52 15.81
C CYS A 146 8.79 5.78 15.56
N GLY A 147 8.59 6.48 14.44
CA GLY A 147 9.26 7.74 14.11
C GLY A 147 10.74 7.63 13.74
N ASN A 148 11.36 6.46 13.87
CA ASN A 148 12.77 6.26 13.51
C ASN A 148 13.00 6.25 12.00
N SER A 149 14.24 6.51 11.60
CA SER A 149 14.65 6.51 10.19
C SER A 149 14.58 5.12 9.55
N PHE A 150 14.39 5.10 8.24
CA PHE A 150 14.58 3.92 7.42
C PHE A 150 16.01 3.87 6.86
N VAL A 151 16.53 2.67 6.66
CA VAL A 151 17.77 2.41 5.93
C VAL A 151 17.51 1.39 4.81
N GLY A 152 18.05 1.66 3.62
CA GLY A 152 18.05 0.72 2.49
C GLY A 152 19.40 0.01 2.39
N ILE A 153 19.39 -1.24 1.94
CA ILE A 153 20.62 -1.93 1.53
C ILE A 153 20.74 -1.71 0.03
N VAL A 154 21.75 -0.94 -0.36
CA VAL A 154 22.14 -0.71 -1.76
C VAL A 154 23.19 -1.70 -2.19
#